data_AF-A0A2A9NGI7-F1
#
_entry.id   AF-A0A2A9NGI7-F1
#
_cell.length_a   1.000
_cell.length_b   1.000
_cell.length_c   1.000
_cell.angle_alpha   90.00
_cell.angle_beta   90.00
_cell.angle_gamma   90.00
#
_symmetry.space_group_name_H-M   'P 1'
#
loop_
_entity.id
_entity.type
_entity.pdbx_description
1 polymer ?
#
loop_
_entity_poly.entity_id
_entity_poly.type
_entity_poly.pdbx_seq_one_letter_code
_entity_poly.pdbx_strand_id
1 'polypeptide(L)'
;MSTPTGATSSSSELEPHLSKFEHLHLDDPNQGHPGQLEIGQNTMPALTSQMAQGYEIVDNDPDRIDAILNTTHPAACDEMIPRPHDVVSHPHPRAVAINQVTMNQVGTASGFFHGSSGTTIGHGSFTEIHRDQYITTTNIFQPEPRQLSPPLHVAPKHLSSLFTGREEYLEKLRNYFNNPNTSLKRRMYLLYGLGGIGKTQICLKFIEEIEDEFPCVFWIDTSSEATITSSFKAIARNNDLFSRKDEPHQILHVISRMKHTWFMIYDNADGPVSLVQKYLPQGNRGNIIITSRSRALMRLTSNHGAEVIQMQPDEAGLLLFKATGLYERGLEEESCKKIVDMLGCIPLAVDMAGAYMQTTGSSPAQYLELFSKECKRLLSDSKYAGISDYGYTAYGAWEISMQRIELKALNEQHTGAQSAVKILNIIAFLHHLDVPLDIFKRAAVNYKANNVDNIRNALRPELLHLDGSGNWDQYSFNSGIQELLSFSLIQRGIVHDTLSMHPLVHVWIKDRLQDIHAKYQEATLMLCTSVVVDNLASDYAYWLSLVPHLKAHEGYRESYGIQGLEGVRIAAHKALKYWTVDSY
;
A
#
# COMPACT_ATOMS: atom_id res chain seq x y z
N MET A 1 41.76 50.14 32.80
CA MET A 1 41.83 51.38 32.01
C MET A 1 41.42 51.00 30.58
N SER A 2 40.13 51.01 30.26
CA SER A 2 39.37 52.12 29.62
C SER A 2 39.85 52.47 28.20
N THR A 3 39.11 51.95 27.20
CA THR A 3 38.52 52.55 25.97
C THR A 3 39.17 53.80 25.33
N PRO A 4 39.08 54.02 23.98
CA PRO A 4 37.77 54.21 23.30
C PRO A 4 37.59 53.89 21.77
N THR A 5 36.31 53.67 21.39
CA THR A 5 35.51 54.13 20.19
C THR A 5 36.05 53.97 18.75
N GLY A 6 35.30 53.63 17.69
CA GLY A 6 33.86 53.42 17.40
C GLY A 6 33.59 53.48 15.87
N ALA A 7 32.42 52.96 15.42
CA ALA A 7 31.75 53.11 14.09
C ALA A 7 32.45 52.50 12.84
N THR A 8 31.84 51.88 11.83
CA THR A 8 30.44 51.60 11.37
C THR A 8 30.56 50.59 10.21
N SER A 9 29.69 49.58 10.11
CA SER A 9 29.59 48.71 8.92
C SER A 9 28.14 48.64 8.43
N SER A 10 27.96 49.03 7.17
CA SER A 10 26.72 49.11 6.41
C SER A 10 26.22 47.73 5.96
N SER A 11 24.98 47.43 6.31
CA SER A 11 24.12 46.39 5.71
C SER A 11 23.23 47.03 4.65
N SER A 12 23.33 46.58 3.39
CA SER A 12 22.42 46.98 2.31
C SER A 12 21.29 45.96 2.17
N GLU A 13 20.10 46.35 2.59
CA GLU A 13 18.82 45.71 2.29
C GLU A 13 18.42 45.99 0.83
N LEU A 14 17.86 44.98 0.16
CA LEU A 14 17.19 45.10 -1.14
C LEU A 14 15.70 44.80 -0.93
N GLU A 15 14.90 45.85 -0.89
CA GLU A 15 13.45 45.80 -1.07
C GLU A 15 13.06 45.43 -2.51
N PRO A 16 11.85 44.88 -2.71
CA PRO A 16 11.13 45.10 -3.96
C PRO A 16 9.74 45.74 -3.73
N HIS A 17 9.57 46.91 -4.35
CA HIS A 17 8.40 47.42 -5.07
C HIS A 17 6.99 46.92 -4.65
N LEU A 18 6.33 47.67 -3.77
CA LEU A 18 4.88 47.71 -3.62
C LEU A 18 4.39 49.16 -3.65
N SER A 19 4.06 49.66 -4.85
CA SER A 19 3.33 50.91 -5.00
C SER A 19 2.48 50.85 -6.27
N LYS A 20 1.24 50.36 -6.13
CA LYS A 20 0.11 50.59 -7.06
C LYS A 20 -1.17 49.90 -6.54
N PHE A 21 -1.69 50.38 -5.42
CA PHE A 21 -3.09 50.17 -5.02
C PHE A 21 -3.55 51.39 -4.21
N GLU A 22 -3.62 52.54 -4.88
CA GLU A 22 -4.46 53.65 -4.45
C GLU A 22 -5.25 54.12 -5.68
N HIS A 23 -6.52 54.45 -5.46
CA HIS A 23 -7.58 54.87 -6.40
C HIS A 23 -8.54 53.76 -6.89
N LEU A 24 -9.47 53.41 -5.98
CA LEU A 24 -10.82 52.95 -6.33
C LEU A 24 -11.73 54.19 -6.47
N HIS A 25 -12.27 54.42 -7.67
CA HIS A 25 -13.44 55.27 -7.87
C HIS A 25 -14.68 54.37 -7.92
N LEU A 26 -15.67 54.71 -7.09
CA LEU A 26 -17.01 54.14 -7.06
C LEU A 26 -17.86 54.83 -8.13
N ASP A 27 -18.50 54.05 -9.01
CA ASP A 27 -19.65 54.53 -9.80
C ASP A 27 -20.85 53.59 -9.60
N ASP A 28 -21.98 54.24 -9.31
CA ASP A 28 -23.29 53.72 -8.93
C ASP A 28 -24.11 53.28 -10.19
N PRO A 29 -24.98 52.24 -10.13
CA PRO A 29 -25.65 51.67 -11.29
C PRO A 29 -27.06 52.24 -11.47
N ASN A 30 -27.41 52.71 -12.67
CA ASN A 30 -28.80 52.70 -13.18
C ASN A 30 -28.88 53.13 -14.65
N GLN A 31 -29.98 52.71 -15.30
CA GLN A 31 -30.36 52.81 -16.74
C GLN A 31 -29.87 51.64 -17.61
N GLY A 32 -30.67 50.79 -18.26
CA GLY A 32 -32.13 50.68 -18.38
C GLY A 32 -32.56 50.09 -19.74
N HIS A 33 -32.95 48.79 -19.75
CA HIS A 33 -33.95 48.11 -20.63
C HIS A 33 -33.84 48.13 -22.20
N PRO A 34 -34.68 47.38 -22.96
CA PRO A 34 -34.69 45.91 -23.11
C PRO A 34 -34.73 45.46 -24.60
N GLY A 35 -34.51 44.17 -24.89
CA GLY A 35 -34.73 43.60 -26.24
C GLY A 35 -35.10 42.11 -26.19
N GLN A 36 -36.35 41.81 -26.57
CA GLN A 36 -36.94 40.47 -26.74
C GLN A 36 -36.61 39.86 -28.11
N LEU A 37 -36.96 38.56 -28.24
CA LEU A 37 -37.11 37.68 -29.43
C LEU A 37 -35.88 36.79 -29.68
N GLU A 38 -35.95 35.49 -29.96
CA GLU A 38 -37.07 34.56 -30.19
C GLU A 38 -36.56 33.10 -30.04
N ILE A 39 -37.50 32.18 -29.98
CA ILE A 39 -37.36 30.72 -29.77
C ILE A 39 -37.05 30.03 -31.11
N GLY A 40 -36.22 28.96 -31.14
CA GLY A 40 -36.16 28.11 -32.34
C GLY A 40 -35.11 26.99 -32.39
N GLN A 41 -35.44 25.84 -31.79
CA GLN A 41 -35.22 24.46 -32.28
C GLN A 41 -33.81 23.87 -32.54
N ASN A 42 -33.60 22.74 -31.85
CA ASN A 42 -33.06 21.45 -32.32
C ASN A 42 -31.71 21.39 -33.06
N THR A 43 -30.73 20.70 -32.48
CA THR A 43 -30.40 19.29 -32.83
C THR A 43 -29.23 18.77 -31.97
N MET A 44 -29.44 17.67 -31.25
CA MET A 44 -28.38 16.78 -30.76
C MET A 44 -28.16 15.66 -31.79
N PRO A 45 -26.93 15.16 -31.99
CA PRO A 45 -26.71 13.83 -32.53
C PRO A 45 -26.58 12.80 -31.40
N ALA A 46 -27.36 11.73 -31.56
CA ALA A 46 -27.38 10.52 -30.75
C ALA A 46 -26.15 9.64 -31.00
N LEU A 47 -25.66 8.97 -29.95
CA LEU A 47 -24.94 7.70 -30.05
C LEU A 47 -25.20 6.86 -28.80
N THR A 48 -26.17 5.93 -28.86
CA THR A 48 -26.11 4.69 -28.08
C THR A 48 -27.07 3.63 -28.60
N SER A 49 -26.60 2.37 -28.48
CA SER A 49 -27.35 1.11 -28.40
C SER A 49 -27.47 0.27 -29.69
N GLN A 50 -26.64 -0.77 -29.75
CA GLN A 50 -27.04 -2.07 -30.26
C GLN A 50 -26.40 -3.19 -29.43
N MET A 51 -27.24 -4.17 -29.11
CA MET A 51 -26.98 -5.54 -28.65
C MET A 51 -26.94 -5.81 -27.14
N ALA A 52 -28.14 -5.95 -26.59
CA ALA A 52 -28.48 -6.92 -25.56
C ALA A 52 -29.01 -8.21 -26.22
N GLN A 53 -28.60 -9.36 -25.71
CA GLN A 53 -29.28 -10.67 -25.62
C GLN A 53 -28.34 -11.52 -24.73
N GLY A 54 -28.69 -12.04 -23.56
CA GLY A 54 -29.97 -12.36 -22.94
C GLY A 54 -29.80 -13.77 -22.35
N TYR A 55 -30.06 -13.96 -21.06
CA TYR A 55 -30.83 -15.07 -20.47
C TYR A 55 -30.81 -14.97 -18.93
N GLU A 56 -32.00 -14.70 -18.38
CA GLU A 56 -32.42 -14.76 -16.98
C GLU A 56 -32.58 -16.22 -16.52
N ILE A 57 -32.35 -16.52 -15.23
CA ILE A 57 -33.15 -17.41 -14.33
C ILE A 57 -32.79 -16.98 -12.88
N VAL A 58 -33.62 -16.22 -12.16
CA VAL A 58 -34.70 -16.58 -11.18
C VAL A 58 -34.20 -17.23 -9.87
N ASP A 59 -34.44 -16.49 -8.80
CA ASP A 59 -34.40 -16.83 -7.36
C ASP A 59 -35.21 -18.10 -7.02
N ASN A 60 -34.72 -18.94 -6.09
CA ASN A 60 -35.44 -19.21 -4.83
C ASN A 60 -34.77 -20.24 -3.90
N ASP A 61 -34.89 -19.88 -2.63
CA ASP A 61 -34.69 -20.54 -1.34
C ASP A 61 -35.24 -21.99 -1.21
N PRO A 62 -34.55 -22.93 -0.51
CA PRO A 62 -35.10 -24.24 -0.19
C PRO A 62 -35.20 -24.47 1.33
N ASP A 63 -36.36 -24.15 1.90
CA ASP A 63 -36.83 -24.76 3.14
C ASP A 63 -38.25 -25.33 2.92
N ARG A 64 -38.38 -26.64 3.20
CA ARG A 64 -39.59 -27.34 3.68
C ARG A 64 -40.75 -27.71 2.72
N ILE A 65 -40.90 -29.02 2.48
CA ILE A 65 -41.96 -29.92 3.02
C ILE A 65 -42.37 -31.06 2.07
N ASP A 66 -42.18 -32.26 2.64
CA ASP A 66 -42.81 -33.56 2.46
C ASP A 66 -44.15 -33.69 1.69
N ALA A 67 -44.27 -34.85 1.01
CA ALA A 67 -45.27 -35.90 1.22
C ALA A 67 -46.12 -36.33 -0.01
N ILE A 68 -46.20 -37.67 -0.17
CA ILE A 68 -47.34 -38.48 -0.66
C ILE A 68 -47.32 -38.99 -2.12
N LEU A 69 -46.79 -40.22 -2.23
CA LEU A 69 -47.41 -41.50 -2.68
C LEU A 69 -47.83 -41.77 -4.15
N ASN A 70 -47.30 -42.91 -4.62
CA ASN A 70 -47.91 -44.00 -5.42
C ASN A 70 -48.24 -43.70 -6.90
N THR A 71 -47.88 -44.51 -7.91
CA THR A 71 -47.78 -45.97 -8.13
C THR A 71 -46.84 -46.18 -9.37
N THR A 72 -45.99 -47.18 -9.58
CA THR A 72 -46.18 -48.65 -9.68
C THR A 72 -44.79 -49.34 -9.79
N HIS A 73 -44.59 -50.47 -9.07
CA HIS A 73 -43.57 -51.52 -9.31
C HIS A 73 -44.21 -52.66 -10.16
N PRO A 74 -43.55 -53.76 -10.64
CA PRO A 74 -42.42 -54.54 -10.08
C PRO A 74 -41.29 -54.80 -11.13
N ALA A 75 -40.13 -55.41 -10.89
CA ALA A 75 -39.62 -56.45 -9.98
C ALA A 75 -38.09 -56.22 -9.83
N ALA A 76 -37.47 -56.24 -8.65
CA ALA A 76 -37.13 -57.40 -7.78
C ALA A 76 -36.12 -58.33 -8.48
N CYS A 77 -34.94 -58.66 -7.95
CA CYS A 77 -34.50 -59.04 -6.60
C CYS A 77 -32.96 -58.88 -6.54
N ASP A 78 -32.21 -58.79 -5.45
CA ASP A 78 -32.41 -58.72 -3.98
C ASP A 78 -30.99 -58.40 -3.44
N GLU A 79 -30.82 -57.37 -2.60
CA GLU A 79 -30.67 -57.43 -1.12
C GLU A 79 -29.32 -58.01 -0.61
N MET A 80 -28.69 -57.55 0.46
CA MET A 80 -28.85 -56.42 1.37
C MET A 80 -27.57 -56.31 2.24
N ILE A 81 -27.29 -55.07 2.64
CA ILE A 81 -26.38 -54.58 3.71
C ILE A 81 -27.15 -54.71 5.06
N PRO A 82 -26.60 -54.91 6.30
CA PRO A 82 -25.90 -53.82 7.03
C PRO A 82 -24.94 -54.15 8.23
N ARG A 83 -24.38 -53.04 8.74
CA ARG A 83 -23.40 -52.79 9.83
C ARG A 83 -24.05 -52.87 11.26
N PRO A 84 -23.47 -52.31 12.36
CA PRO A 84 -22.28 -52.63 13.18
C PRO A 84 -22.60 -52.81 14.71
N HIS A 85 -21.56 -52.94 15.56
CA HIS A 85 -21.48 -52.90 17.06
C HIS A 85 -21.50 -54.23 17.84
N ASP A 86 -20.42 -54.55 18.57
CA ASP A 86 -20.32 -54.47 20.06
C ASP A 86 -19.08 -55.18 20.66
N VAL A 87 -18.85 -54.89 21.94
CA VAL A 87 -17.62 -54.97 22.75
C VAL A 87 -17.45 -56.32 23.49
N VAL A 88 -16.20 -56.66 23.88
CA VAL A 88 -15.74 -57.35 25.13
C VAL A 88 -15.01 -58.73 24.98
N SER A 89 -13.82 -58.77 25.60
CA SER A 89 -13.10 -59.87 26.30
C SER A 89 -12.07 -60.80 25.61
N HIS A 90 -10.88 -60.84 26.24
CA HIS A 90 -9.69 -61.70 26.09
C HIS A 90 -9.91 -63.14 26.65
N PRO A 91 -9.14 -64.20 26.26
CA PRO A 91 -7.72 -64.38 26.62
C PRO A 91 -6.77 -65.08 25.59
N HIS A 92 -5.46 -64.90 25.82
CA HIS A 92 -4.26 -65.60 25.30
C HIS A 92 -4.34 -67.15 25.25
N PRO A 93 -3.34 -67.93 24.71
CA PRO A 93 -2.05 -67.58 24.07
C PRO A 93 -1.70 -68.40 22.78
N ARG A 94 -0.74 -67.93 21.96
CA ARG A 94 0.45 -68.67 21.45
C ARG A 94 1.00 -68.14 20.11
N ALA A 95 2.33 -68.05 20.09
CA ALA A 95 3.27 -68.23 18.98
C ALA A 95 3.07 -67.41 17.69
N VAL A 96 3.96 -66.42 17.55
CA VAL A 96 4.19 -65.62 16.35
C VAL A 96 4.72 -66.50 15.21
N ALA A 97 4.00 -66.51 14.09
CA ALA A 97 4.50 -66.94 12.79
C ALA A 97 4.46 -65.75 11.81
N ILE A 98 5.51 -65.71 11.00
CA ILE A 98 5.94 -64.71 10.02
C ILE A 98 4.83 -64.41 9.00
N ASN A 99 4.62 -63.14 8.65
CA ASN A 99 3.88 -62.79 7.43
C ASN A 99 4.66 -61.86 6.52
N GLN A 100 4.62 -62.27 5.26
CA GLN A 100 5.34 -61.82 4.08
C GLN A 100 5.00 -60.38 3.69
N VAL A 101 5.99 -59.64 3.20
CA VAL A 101 5.78 -58.40 2.44
C VAL A 101 6.08 -58.68 0.98
N THR A 102 5.04 -58.64 0.16
CA THR A 102 5.12 -58.66 -1.31
C THR A 102 5.44 -57.24 -1.79
N MET A 103 6.58 -57.04 -2.47
CA MET A 103 6.86 -55.81 -3.20
C MET A 103 6.61 -56.01 -4.69
N ASN A 104 5.69 -55.21 -5.24
CA ASN A 104 5.47 -55.07 -6.68
C ASN A 104 6.53 -54.15 -7.29
N GLN A 105 7.23 -54.68 -8.30
CA GLN A 105 7.94 -54.02 -9.40
C GLN A 105 8.88 -52.85 -9.09
N VAL A 106 10.18 -53.16 -8.98
CA VAL A 106 11.27 -52.31 -9.49
C VAL A 106 12.37 -53.22 -10.07
N GLY A 107 12.71 -53.01 -11.36
CA GLY A 107 14.04 -53.26 -11.95
C GLY A 107 14.58 -54.70 -11.99
N THR A 108 14.63 -55.28 -13.17
CA THR A 108 15.27 -56.57 -13.50
C THR A 108 16.74 -56.65 -13.07
N ALA A 109 17.04 -57.34 -11.97
CA ALA A 109 18.36 -57.91 -11.68
C ALA A 109 18.41 -59.37 -12.17
N SER A 110 18.31 -59.55 -13.49
CA SER A 110 18.42 -60.86 -14.15
C SER A 110 19.88 -61.32 -14.14
N GLY A 111 20.32 -61.94 -13.04
CA GLY A 111 21.63 -62.58 -12.97
C GLY A 111 22.10 -63.06 -11.60
N PHE A 112 21.50 -62.58 -10.50
CA PHE A 112 22.10 -62.77 -9.17
C PHE A 112 21.73 -64.09 -8.45
N PHE A 113 20.63 -64.76 -8.79
CA PHE A 113 20.09 -65.87 -7.96
C PHE A 113 20.28 -67.28 -8.54
N HIS A 114 21.22 -67.49 -9.47
CA HIS A 114 21.38 -68.79 -10.11
C HIS A 114 22.20 -69.74 -9.22
N GLY A 115 21.52 -70.67 -8.53
CA GLY A 115 22.15 -71.75 -7.75
C GLY A 115 22.26 -71.53 -6.24
N SER A 116 21.50 -70.60 -5.66
CA SER A 116 21.39 -70.43 -4.20
C SER A 116 20.36 -71.41 -3.61
N SER A 117 20.69 -72.01 -2.46
CA SER A 117 19.82 -72.97 -1.75
C SER A 117 19.02 -72.35 -0.60
N GLY A 118 19.24 -71.06 -0.30
CA GLY A 118 18.48 -70.31 0.69
C GLY A 118 18.84 -68.83 0.73
N THR A 119 17.83 -67.98 0.89
CA THR A 119 17.95 -66.51 0.94
C THR A 119 17.20 -65.99 2.17
N THR A 120 17.87 -65.22 3.03
CA THR A 120 17.24 -64.55 4.18
C THR A 120 17.46 -63.04 4.10
N ILE A 121 16.41 -62.24 4.34
CA ILE A 121 16.45 -60.77 4.31
C ILE A 121 16.10 -60.25 5.70
N GLY A 122 16.99 -59.44 6.29
CA GLY A 122 16.77 -58.83 7.61
C GLY A 122 17.60 -57.56 7.80
N HIS A 123 17.00 -56.51 8.35
CA HIS A 123 17.65 -55.23 8.66
C HIS A 123 18.49 -54.62 7.51
N GLY A 124 17.96 -54.61 6.27
CA GLY A 124 18.66 -54.02 5.12
C GLY A 124 19.87 -54.82 4.64
N SER A 125 20.06 -56.03 5.16
CA SER A 125 21.10 -56.97 4.73
C SER A 125 20.47 -58.22 4.10
N PHE A 126 21.19 -58.82 3.16
CA PHE A 126 20.82 -60.07 2.52
C PHE A 126 22.01 -61.03 2.63
N THR A 127 21.73 -62.29 2.96
CA THR A 127 22.74 -63.35 3.10
C THR A 127 22.40 -64.48 2.13
N GLU A 128 23.39 -64.90 1.36
CA GLU A 128 23.25 -65.94 0.32
C GLU A 128 24.08 -67.17 0.72
N ILE A 129 23.49 -68.36 0.60
CA ILE A 129 24.14 -69.62 0.94
C ILE A 129 24.44 -70.40 -0.35
N HIS A 130 25.73 -70.61 -0.62
CA HIS A 130 26.21 -71.46 -1.70
C HIS A 130 27.12 -72.55 -1.15
N ARG A 131 26.75 -73.83 -1.34
CA ARG A 131 27.56 -75.04 -1.03
C ARG A 131 28.47 -74.87 0.20
N ASP A 132 27.84 -74.67 1.36
CA ASP A 132 28.48 -74.58 2.69
C ASP A 132 29.45 -73.40 2.90
N GLN A 133 29.40 -72.35 2.07
CA GLN A 133 30.06 -71.07 2.33
C GLN A 133 29.03 -69.97 2.60
N TYR A 134 29.17 -69.29 3.74
CA TYR A 134 28.38 -68.12 4.11
C TYR A 134 28.99 -66.87 3.47
N ILE A 135 28.37 -66.34 2.41
CA ILE A 135 28.75 -65.04 1.85
C ILE A 135 27.74 -64.01 2.38
N THR A 136 28.22 -63.14 3.28
CA THR A 136 27.42 -62.01 3.78
C THR A 136 27.80 -60.76 3.00
N THR A 137 26.91 -60.33 2.09
CA THR A 137 27.10 -59.08 1.34
C THR A 137 26.30 -57.98 2.03
N THR A 138 26.97 -57.18 2.87
CA THR A 138 26.34 -56.03 3.52
C THR A 138 26.34 -54.83 2.56
N ASN A 139 25.24 -54.63 1.83
CA ASN A 139 25.02 -53.37 1.13
C ASN A 139 24.61 -52.31 2.16
N ILE A 140 25.60 -51.61 2.73
CA ILE A 140 25.34 -50.40 3.50
C ILE A 140 24.99 -49.32 2.47
N PHE A 141 23.70 -49.22 2.13
CA PHE A 141 23.19 -48.01 1.49
C PHE A 141 23.25 -46.93 2.56
N GLN A 142 24.39 -46.23 2.68
CA GLN A 142 24.38 -44.90 3.26
C GLN A 142 23.57 -44.08 2.26
N PRO A 143 22.36 -43.60 2.58
CA PRO A 143 21.81 -42.52 1.77
C PRO A 143 22.87 -41.43 1.87
N GLU A 144 23.52 -41.09 0.76
CA GLU A 144 24.27 -39.85 0.71
C GLU A 144 23.35 -38.78 1.30
N PRO A 145 23.85 -37.90 2.18
CA PRO A 145 23.04 -36.78 2.62
C PRO A 145 22.55 -36.14 1.33
N ARG A 146 21.23 -36.16 1.07
CA ARG A 146 20.67 -35.45 -0.07
C ARG A 146 21.27 -34.07 0.02
N GLN A 147 22.16 -33.74 -0.91
CA GLN A 147 22.57 -32.37 -1.09
C GLN A 147 21.26 -31.66 -1.36
N LEU A 148 20.77 -30.93 -0.35
CA LEU A 148 19.69 -30.00 -0.55
C LEU A 148 20.18 -29.13 -1.70
N SER A 149 19.38 -29.10 -2.77
CA SER A 149 19.56 -28.20 -3.89
C SER A 149 19.91 -26.80 -3.37
N PRO A 150 20.72 -26.00 -4.09
CA PRO A 150 21.21 -24.71 -3.63
C PRO A 150 20.10 -23.83 -3.01
N PRO A 151 20.47 -22.95 -2.07
CA PRO A 151 19.52 -22.25 -1.21
C PRO A 151 18.46 -21.52 -2.02
N LEU A 152 17.23 -21.64 -1.52
CA LEU A 152 16.02 -21.31 -2.25
C LEU A 152 15.84 -19.78 -2.29
N HIS A 153 16.16 -19.14 -3.41
CA HIS A 153 15.74 -17.77 -3.71
C HIS A 153 14.58 -17.81 -4.69
N VAL A 154 13.35 -17.73 -4.19
CA VAL A 154 12.17 -17.46 -5.03
C VAL A 154 11.79 -16.00 -4.83
N ALA A 155 12.70 -15.06 -5.09
CA ALA A 155 12.36 -13.65 -5.16
C ALA A 155 11.96 -13.34 -6.62
N PRO A 156 10.69 -13.01 -6.92
CA PRO A 156 10.27 -12.67 -8.27
C PRO A 156 10.78 -11.29 -8.74
N LYS A 157 11.50 -10.55 -7.88
CA LYS A 157 11.94 -9.16 -8.09
C LYS A 157 13.44 -9.05 -7.84
N HIS A 158 14.14 -8.31 -8.70
CA HIS A 158 15.57 -8.07 -8.54
C HIS A 158 15.86 -6.82 -7.70
N LEU A 159 16.94 -6.88 -6.93
CA LEU A 159 17.53 -5.70 -6.32
C LEU A 159 18.02 -4.77 -7.44
N SER A 160 17.63 -3.50 -7.38
CA SER A 160 18.11 -2.51 -8.35
C SER A 160 19.61 -2.33 -8.22
N SER A 161 20.33 -2.36 -9.35
CA SER A 161 21.75 -2.00 -9.41
C SER A 161 22.03 -0.55 -8.99
N LEU A 162 20.98 0.29 -8.98
CA LEU A 162 21.04 1.69 -8.58
C LEU A 162 20.66 1.89 -7.10
N PHE A 163 20.48 0.81 -6.32
CA PHE A 163 20.17 0.91 -4.89
C PHE A 163 21.13 1.87 -4.18
N THR A 164 20.57 2.79 -3.39
CA THR A 164 21.32 3.90 -2.80
C THR A 164 20.76 4.24 -1.42
N GLY A 165 21.65 4.35 -0.43
CA GLY A 165 21.30 4.77 0.92
C GLY A 165 20.45 3.76 1.69
N ARG A 166 19.55 4.26 2.54
CA ARG A 166 18.61 3.48 3.38
C ARG A 166 19.26 2.67 4.51
N GLU A 167 20.47 3.07 4.90
CA GLU A 167 21.25 2.37 5.91
C GLU A 167 20.55 2.30 7.27
N GLU A 168 19.83 3.37 7.65
CA GLU A 168 19.05 3.43 8.89
C GLU A 168 17.99 2.32 9.02
N TYR A 169 17.45 1.84 7.89
CA TYR A 169 16.48 0.75 7.87
C TYR A 169 17.17 -0.60 7.87
N LEU A 170 18.26 -0.73 7.11
CA LEU A 170 19.07 -1.94 7.09
C LEU A 170 19.67 -2.22 8.49
N GLU A 171 20.17 -1.19 9.18
CA GLU A 171 20.64 -1.29 10.56
C GLU A 171 19.53 -1.74 11.53
N LYS A 172 18.32 -1.18 11.41
CA LYS A 172 17.17 -1.62 12.21
C LYS A 172 16.85 -3.09 11.99
N LEU A 173 16.89 -3.56 10.74
CA LEU A 173 16.67 -4.96 10.40
C LEU A 173 17.79 -5.85 10.96
N ARG A 174 19.06 -5.48 10.76
CA ARG A 174 20.23 -6.20 11.31
C ARG A 174 20.16 -6.31 12.83
N ASN A 175 19.93 -5.19 13.51
CA ASN A 175 19.81 -5.19 14.97
C ASN A 175 18.64 -6.05 15.47
N TYR A 176 17.53 -6.07 14.73
CA TYR A 176 16.35 -6.84 15.10
C TYR A 176 16.48 -8.34 14.82
N PHE A 177 17.10 -8.74 13.69
CA PHE A 177 17.18 -10.15 13.30
C PHE A 177 18.46 -10.85 13.76
N ASN A 178 19.59 -10.13 13.89
CA ASN A 178 20.90 -10.73 14.21
C ASN A 178 21.20 -10.78 15.72
N ASN A 179 20.27 -10.34 16.59
CA ASN A 179 20.51 -10.34 18.04
C ASN A 179 20.63 -11.76 18.62
N PRO A 180 21.82 -12.19 19.12
CA PRO A 180 22.08 -13.56 19.57
C PRO A 180 21.47 -13.90 20.93
N ASN A 181 21.00 -12.90 21.69
CA ASN A 181 20.57 -13.07 23.08
C ASN A 181 19.08 -13.39 23.25
N THR A 182 18.34 -13.59 22.17
CA THR A 182 16.88 -13.79 22.21
C THR A 182 16.52 -15.16 21.68
N SER A 183 15.81 -15.93 22.52
CA SER A 183 15.27 -17.29 22.30
C SER A 183 14.85 -17.60 20.86
N LEU A 184 14.79 -18.90 20.51
CA LEU A 184 14.28 -19.52 19.27
C LEU A 184 12.84 -19.16 18.84
N LYS A 185 12.33 -17.97 19.22
CA LYS A 185 11.02 -17.43 18.86
C LYS A 185 11.11 -16.66 17.55
N ARG A 186 10.10 -16.84 16.72
CA ARG A 186 9.90 -16.16 15.45
C ARG A 186 9.94 -14.66 15.64
N ARG A 187 10.72 -13.99 14.81
CA ARG A 187 10.75 -12.53 14.73
C ARG A 187 9.99 -12.07 13.50
N MET A 188 9.16 -11.07 13.69
CA MET A 188 8.39 -10.45 12.62
C MET A 188 8.66 -8.96 12.62
N TYR A 189 8.94 -8.36 11.47
CA TYR A 189 9.20 -6.92 11.35
C TYR A 189 8.36 -6.32 10.22
N LEU A 190 7.71 -5.20 10.48
CA LEU A 190 6.92 -4.47 9.49
C LEU A 190 7.72 -3.29 8.94
N LEU A 191 7.86 -3.22 7.62
CA LEU A 191 8.19 -1.98 6.92
C LEU A 191 6.91 -1.44 6.29
N TYR A 192 6.44 -0.28 6.74
CA TYR A 192 5.25 0.35 6.17
C TYR A 192 5.52 1.77 5.67
N GLY A 193 4.68 2.30 4.78
CA GLY A 193 4.84 3.66 4.25
C GLY A 193 4.28 3.83 2.83
N LEU A 194 4.45 5.02 2.26
CA LEU A 194 3.89 5.40 0.96
C LEU A 194 4.31 4.46 -0.19
N GLY A 195 3.48 4.35 -1.24
CA GLY A 195 3.83 3.65 -2.48
C GLY A 195 5.03 4.31 -3.17
N GLY A 196 5.98 3.52 -3.69
CA GLY A 196 7.19 4.03 -4.35
C GLY A 196 8.32 4.46 -3.40
N ILE A 197 8.16 4.31 -2.09
CA ILE A 197 9.15 4.75 -1.09
C ILE A 197 10.35 3.79 -0.90
N GLY A 198 10.34 2.62 -1.55
CA GLY A 198 11.48 1.69 -1.58
C GLY A 198 11.44 0.52 -0.59
N LYS A 199 10.32 0.27 0.11
CA LYS A 199 10.18 -0.85 1.10
C LYS A 199 10.65 -2.21 0.56
N THR A 200 10.20 -2.57 -0.65
CA THR A 200 10.56 -3.83 -1.31
C THR A 200 12.06 -3.90 -1.61
N GLN A 201 12.66 -2.78 -2.05
CA GLN A 201 14.10 -2.70 -2.35
C GLN A 201 14.94 -2.80 -1.07
N ILE A 202 14.49 -2.21 0.05
CA ILE A 202 15.14 -2.38 1.36
C ILE A 202 15.13 -3.86 1.78
N CYS A 203 14.00 -4.56 1.58
CA CYS A 203 13.93 -6.00 1.87
C CYS A 203 14.89 -6.80 0.99
N LEU A 204 14.91 -6.55 -0.32
CA LEU A 204 15.80 -7.24 -1.25
C LEU A 204 17.27 -7.01 -0.87
N LYS A 205 17.65 -5.78 -0.52
CA LYS A 205 19.01 -5.46 -0.08
C LYS A 205 19.38 -6.18 1.21
N PHE A 206 18.48 -6.18 2.20
CA PHE A 206 18.71 -6.88 3.45
C PHE A 206 18.85 -8.41 3.25
N ILE A 207 18.06 -8.99 2.35
CA ILE A 207 18.16 -10.41 2.01
C ILE A 207 19.49 -10.74 1.32
N GLU A 208 19.92 -9.91 0.37
CA GLU A 208 21.25 -10.05 -0.28
C GLU A 208 22.38 -10.04 0.77
N GLU A 209 22.28 -9.23 1.82
CA GLU A 209 23.30 -9.17 2.89
C GLU A 209 23.34 -10.39 3.81
N ILE A 210 22.26 -11.17 3.90
CA ILE A 210 22.13 -12.29 4.85
C ILE A 210 21.96 -13.65 4.16
N GLU A 211 22.01 -13.70 2.83
CA GLU A 211 21.66 -14.91 2.07
C GLU A 211 22.54 -16.12 2.42
N ASP A 212 23.81 -15.87 2.76
CA ASP A 212 24.74 -16.90 3.23
C ASP A 212 24.34 -17.51 4.59
N GLU A 213 23.58 -16.79 5.42
CA GLU A 213 23.16 -17.23 6.75
C GLU A 213 21.82 -18.01 6.73
N PHE A 214 20.98 -17.77 5.71
CA PHE A 214 19.63 -18.32 5.62
C PHE A 214 19.43 -19.12 4.34
N PRO A 215 19.57 -20.45 4.37
CA PRO A 215 19.53 -21.28 3.16
C PRO A 215 18.15 -21.38 2.49
N CYS A 216 17.11 -20.77 3.08
CA CYS A 216 15.74 -20.83 2.56
C CYS A 216 15.07 -19.46 2.72
N VAL A 217 14.82 -18.77 1.61
CA VAL A 217 14.10 -17.50 1.56
C VAL A 217 12.84 -17.64 0.71
N PHE A 218 11.68 -17.38 1.33
CA PHE A 218 10.38 -17.47 0.67
C PHE A 218 9.80 -16.07 0.43
N TRP A 219 9.52 -15.72 -0.82
CA TRP A 219 8.86 -14.46 -1.15
C TRP A 219 7.39 -14.70 -1.49
N ILE A 220 6.49 -13.98 -0.82
CA ILE A 220 5.04 -14.10 -0.96
C ILE A 220 4.47 -12.75 -1.38
N ASP A 221 3.93 -12.66 -2.59
CA ASP A 221 3.16 -11.49 -3.03
C ASP A 221 1.78 -11.50 -2.36
N THR A 222 1.58 -10.57 -1.44
CA THR A 222 0.38 -10.43 -0.60
C THR A 222 -0.58 -9.36 -1.12
N SER A 223 -0.46 -8.99 -2.40
CA SER A 223 -1.35 -8.02 -3.05
C SER A 223 -2.83 -8.46 -3.07
N SER A 224 -3.08 -9.78 -3.09
CA SER A 224 -4.41 -10.41 -3.02
C SER A 224 -4.31 -11.87 -2.58
N GLU A 225 -5.43 -12.50 -2.25
CA GLU A 225 -5.45 -13.94 -1.94
C GLU A 225 -5.01 -14.82 -3.14
N ALA A 226 -5.30 -14.38 -4.37
CA ALA A 226 -4.89 -15.04 -5.59
C ALA A 226 -3.36 -14.99 -5.82
N THR A 227 -2.71 -13.86 -5.51
CA THR A 227 -1.25 -13.72 -5.62
C THR A 227 -0.52 -14.51 -4.53
N ILE A 228 -1.08 -14.58 -3.31
CA ILE A 228 -0.55 -15.43 -2.23
C ILE A 228 -0.58 -16.90 -2.67
N THR A 229 -1.73 -17.34 -3.17
CA THR A 229 -1.90 -18.72 -3.65
C THR A 229 -0.93 -19.04 -4.79
N SER A 230 -0.78 -18.12 -5.75
CA SER A 230 0.19 -18.25 -6.85
C SER A 230 1.63 -18.32 -6.35
N SER A 231 2.00 -17.50 -5.35
CA SER A 231 3.34 -17.50 -4.75
C SER A 231 3.66 -18.83 -4.09
N PHE A 232 2.73 -19.38 -3.30
CA PHE A 232 2.90 -20.70 -2.69
C PHE A 232 3.01 -21.81 -3.74
N LYS A 233 2.20 -21.77 -4.81
CA LYS A 233 2.32 -22.73 -5.91
C LYS A 233 3.68 -22.65 -6.61
N ALA A 234 4.24 -21.45 -6.79
CA ALA A 234 5.58 -21.27 -7.34
C ALA A 234 6.66 -21.87 -6.43
N ILE A 235 6.56 -21.63 -5.10
CA ILE A 235 7.45 -22.25 -4.10
C ILE A 235 7.37 -23.78 -4.16
N ALA A 236 6.16 -24.34 -4.31
CA ALA A 236 5.97 -25.79 -4.35
C ALA A 236 6.55 -26.44 -5.61
N ARG A 237 6.43 -25.78 -6.77
CA ARG A 237 6.96 -26.28 -8.05
C ARG A 237 8.47 -26.30 -8.10
N ASN A 238 9.12 -25.34 -7.46
CA ASN A 238 10.58 -25.18 -7.51
C ASN A 238 11.30 -26.00 -6.43
N ASN A 239 10.60 -26.87 -5.69
CA ASN A 239 11.21 -27.61 -4.59
C ASN A 239 10.56 -28.98 -4.34
N ASP A 240 11.37 -30.03 -4.47
CA ASP A 240 10.97 -31.43 -4.31
C ASP A 240 10.36 -31.74 -2.94
N LEU A 241 10.65 -30.95 -1.89
CA LEU A 241 10.08 -31.09 -0.55
C LEU A 241 8.55 -30.87 -0.53
N PHE A 242 8.02 -30.17 -1.53
CA PHE A 242 6.60 -29.88 -1.67
C PHE A 242 5.92 -30.72 -2.75
N SER A 243 6.61 -31.72 -3.33
CA SER A 243 6.04 -32.62 -4.34
C SER A 243 4.61 -33.06 -4.00
N ARG A 244 3.66 -32.79 -4.92
CA ARG A 244 2.21 -33.07 -4.82
C ARG A 244 1.39 -32.21 -3.85
N LYS A 245 1.90 -31.03 -3.44
CA LYS A 245 1.15 -30.05 -2.64
C LYS A 245 0.84 -28.80 -3.47
N ASP A 246 -0.43 -28.54 -3.72
CA ASP A 246 -0.86 -27.38 -4.52
C ASP A 246 -1.57 -26.29 -3.69
N GLU A 247 -1.82 -26.57 -2.41
CA GLU A 247 -2.57 -25.68 -1.50
C GLU A 247 -1.67 -24.98 -0.48
N PRO A 248 -1.82 -23.66 -0.26
CA PRO A 248 -1.00 -22.87 0.66
C PRO A 248 -0.85 -23.48 2.07
N HIS A 249 -1.94 -23.99 2.65
CA HIS A 249 -1.91 -24.58 4.00
C HIS A 249 -1.01 -25.80 4.10
N GLN A 250 -0.93 -26.63 3.04
CA GLN A 250 -0.06 -27.81 3.01
C GLN A 250 1.42 -27.39 2.95
N ILE A 251 1.72 -26.35 2.18
CA ILE A 251 3.07 -25.81 2.02
C ILE A 251 3.54 -25.15 3.32
N LEU A 252 2.69 -24.31 3.92
CA LEU A 252 2.94 -23.69 5.23
C LEU A 252 3.17 -24.74 6.33
N HIS A 253 2.42 -25.84 6.29
CA HIS A 253 2.61 -26.95 7.23
C HIS A 253 3.99 -27.60 7.11
N VAL A 254 4.51 -27.74 5.89
CA VAL A 254 5.87 -28.25 5.65
C VAL A 254 6.91 -27.26 6.14
N ILE A 255 6.77 -25.98 5.79
CA ILE A 255 7.68 -24.91 6.22
C ILE A 255 7.75 -24.83 7.75
N SER A 256 6.61 -24.98 8.44
CA SER A 256 6.55 -24.97 9.91
C SER A 256 7.38 -26.07 10.59
N ARG A 257 7.67 -27.18 9.88
CA ARG A 257 8.43 -28.33 10.38
C ARG A 257 9.89 -28.33 9.95
N MET A 258 10.32 -27.36 9.16
CA MET A 258 11.72 -27.26 8.74
C MET A 258 12.65 -27.12 9.96
N LYS A 259 13.79 -27.80 9.88
CA LYS A 259 14.84 -27.75 10.93
C LYS A 259 15.74 -26.55 10.76
N HIS A 260 15.98 -26.11 9.53
CA HIS A 260 16.75 -24.92 9.21
C HIS A 260 15.93 -23.66 9.50
N THR A 261 16.63 -22.59 9.88
CA THR A 261 16.04 -21.27 9.98
C THR A 261 15.78 -20.76 8.56
N TRP A 262 14.53 -20.41 8.28
CA TRP A 262 14.11 -19.84 7.01
C TRP A 262 13.72 -18.38 7.21
N PHE A 263 13.75 -17.63 6.12
CA PHE A 263 13.26 -16.26 6.05
C PHE A 263 12.03 -16.20 5.13
N MET A 264 11.04 -15.38 5.47
CA MET A 264 9.85 -15.19 4.66
C MET A 264 9.51 -13.70 4.52
N ILE A 265 9.21 -13.28 3.30
CA ILE A 265 8.85 -11.90 2.97
C ILE A 265 7.39 -11.92 2.50
N TYR A 266 6.50 -11.23 3.21
CA TYR A 266 5.17 -10.91 2.72
C TYR A 266 5.21 -9.50 2.14
N ASP A 267 5.38 -9.42 0.82
CA ASP A 267 5.48 -8.15 0.10
C ASP A 267 4.08 -7.67 -0.30
N ASN A 268 3.87 -6.34 -0.36
CA ASN A 268 2.60 -5.73 -0.78
C ASN A 268 1.38 -6.13 0.07
N ALA A 269 1.55 -6.33 1.37
CA ALA A 269 0.49 -6.72 2.29
C ALA A 269 -0.47 -5.56 2.63
N ASP A 270 -1.13 -5.00 1.63
CA ASP A 270 -2.03 -3.83 1.77
C ASP A 270 -3.48 -4.23 2.12
N GLY A 271 -3.77 -5.52 2.11
CA GLY A 271 -5.09 -6.04 2.48
C GLY A 271 -5.38 -6.00 3.99
N PRO A 272 -6.53 -6.53 4.41
CA PRO A 272 -6.85 -6.68 5.83
C PRO A 272 -5.79 -7.48 6.58
N VAL A 273 -5.56 -7.13 7.85
CA VAL A 273 -4.62 -7.85 8.75
C VAL A 273 -4.91 -9.36 8.80
N SER A 274 -6.18 -9.75 8.73
CA SER A 274 -6.63 -11.14 8.72
C SER A 274 -6.11 -11.94 7.52
N LEU A 275 -5.88 -11.29 6.37
CA LEU A 275 -5.35 -11.94 5.18
C LEU A 275 -3.93 -12.46 5.44
N VAL A 276 -3.03 -11.60 5.93
CA VAL A 276 -1.66 -12.02 6.27
C VAL A 276 -1.70 -13.08 7.36
N GLN A 277 -2.49 -12.85 8.42
CA GLN A 277 -2.61 -13.77 9.56
C GLN A 277 -3.02 -15.19 9.13
N LYS A 278 -3.96 -15.32 8.18
CA LYS A 278 -4.42 -16.60 7.62
C LYS A 278 -3.27 -17.42 7.00
N TYR A 279 -2.29 -16.74 6.42
CA TYR A 279 -1.19 -17.38 5.69
C TYR A 279 0.14 -17.41 6.46
N LEU A 280 0.15 -17.13 7.77
CA LEU A 280 1.37 -17.28 8.57
C LEU A 280 1.66 -18.77 8.85
N PRO A 281 2.93 -19.23 8.74
CA PRO A 281 3.28 -20.61 9.08
C PRO A 281 3.07 -20.87 10.58
N GLN A 282 2.68 -22.08 10.95
CA GLN A 282 2.55 -22.43 12.37
C GLN A 282 3.92 -22.52 13.08
N GLY A 283 3.92 -22.48 14.41
CA GLY A 283 5.12 -22.61 15.23
C GLY A 283 5.95 -21.34 15.37
N ASN A 284 7.11 -21.47 16.03
CA ASN A 284 7.95 -20.35 16.44
C ASN A 284 9.29 -20.28 15.69
N ARG A 285 9.47 -21.07 14.63
CA ARG A 285 10.68 -21.03 13.79
C ARG A 285 10.51 -20.06 12.63
N GLY A 286 11.66 -19.63 12.10
CA GLY A 286 11.78 -18.73 10.96
C GLY A 286 11.59 -17.25 11.32
N ASN A 287 12.05 -16.39 10.41
CA ASN A 287 11.94 -14.94 10.51
C ASN A 287 11.04 -14.41 9.39
N ILE A 288 10.33 -13.32 9.66
CA ILE A 288 9.36 -12.74 8.72
C ILE A 288 9.59 -11.23 8.59
N ILE A 289 9.67 -10.73 7.37
CA ILE A 289 9.48 -9.31 7.06
C ILE A 289 8.14 -9.15 6.32
N ILE A 290 7.40 -8.10 6.68
CA ILE A 290 6.16 -7.72 6.00
C ILE A 290 6.38 -6.32 5.42
N THR A 291 6.05 -6.12 4.15
CA THR A 291 5.96 -4.78 3.56
C THR A 291 4.50 -4.41 3.33
N SER A 292 4.12 -3.17 3.64
CA SER A 292 2.74 -2.71 3.46
C SER A 292 2.66 -1.19 3.33
N ARG A 293 1.54 -0.66 2.86
CA ARG A 293 1.17 0.74 3.05
C ARG A 293 0.45 0.99 4.38
N SER A 294 0.02 -0.07 5.07
CA SER A 294 -0.80 0.03 6.27
C SER A 294 0.01 -0.21 7.55
N ARG A 295 -0.03 0.77 8.46
CA ARG A 295 0.49 0.61 9.83
C ARG A 295 -0.28 -0.43 10.65
N ALA A 296 -1.50 -0.80 10.25
CA ALA A 296 -2.36 -1.72 11.02
C ALA A 296 -1.71 -3.11 11.26
N LEU A 297 -0.77 -3.52 10.40
CA LEU A 297 -0.03 -4.76 10.52
C LEU A 297 0.96 -4.80 11.70
N MET A 298 1.23 -3.66 12.36
CA MET A 298 2.01 -3.62 13.61
C MET A 298 1.45 -4.56 14.69
N ARG A 299 0.13 -4.82 14.62
CA ARG A 299 -0.55 -5.78 15.51
C ARG A 299 -0.07 -7.22 15.34
N LEU A 300 0.43 -7.61 14.17
CA LEU A 300 1.00 -8.94 13.92
C LEU A 300 2.47 -9.03 14.34
N THR A 301 3.17 -7.90 14.41
CA THR A 301 4.61 -7.86 14.66
C THR A 301 4.94 -7.48 16.11
N SER A 302 3.98 -7.53 17.03
CA SER A 302 4.15 -7.08 18.42
C SER A 302 4.69 -5.64 18.51
N ASN A 303 4.24 -4.76 17.61
CA ASN A 303 4.72 -3.40 17.43
C ASN A 303 6.21 -3.27 17.03
N HIS A 304 6.81 -4.30 16.46
CA HIS A 304 8.12 -4.21 15.82
C HIS A 304 7.97 -3.84 14.34
N GLY A 305 8.44 -2.65 13.98
CA GLY A 305 8.40 -2.15 12.62
C GLY A 305 8.85 -0.71 12.53
N ALA A 306 8.99 -0.22 11.30
CA ALA A 306 9.38 1.15 11.00
C ALA A 306 8.56 1.69 9.82
N GLU A 307 8.24 2.99 9.90
CA GLU A 307 7.79 3.75 8.74
C GLU A 307 8.98 4.04 7.84
N VAL A 308 8.89 3.63 6.59
CA VAL A 308 9.83 4.01 5.54
C VAL A 308 9.37 5.34 4.96
N ILE A 309 10.20 6.36 5.14
CA ILE A 309 9.98 7.72 4.66
C ILE A 309 10.87 8.03 3.46
N GLN A 310 10.74 9.23 2.92
CA GLN A 310 11.51 9.77 1.81
C GLN A 310 13.03 9.69 2.07
N MET A 311 13.81 9.65 1.00
CA MET A 311 15.27 9.60 1.09
C MET A 311 15.81 10.90 1.68
N GLN A 312 17.00 10.84 2.26
CA GLN A 312 17.72 12.09 2.52
C GLN A 312 18.07 12.77 1.18
N PRO A 313 18.09 14.11 1.10
CA PRO A 313 18.39 14.82 -0.14
C PRO A 313 19.68 14.36 -0.82
N ASP A 314 20.72 14.07 -0.03
CA ASP A 314 22.01 13.59 -0.54
C ASP A 314 21.91 12.18 -1.15
N GLU A 315 21.16 11.27 -0.50
CA GLU A 315 20.91 9.92 -1.02
C GLU A 315 20.10 9.97 -2.32
N ALA A 316 19.09 10.85 -2.39
CA ALA A 316 18.27 11.03 -3.58
C ALA A 316 19.06 11.70 -4.72
N GLY A 317 19.94 12.66 -4.42
CA GLY A 317 20.87 13.24 -5.38
C GLY A 317 21.81 12.21 -5.98
N LEU A 318 22.35 11.32 -5.14
CA LEU A 318 23.19 10.22 -5.59
C LEU A 318 22.42 9.21 -6.45
N LEU A 319 21.17 8.88 -6.08
CA LEU A 319 20.31 8.03 -6.90
C LEU A 319 20.05 8.67 -8.27
N LEU A 320 19.70 9.96 -8.30
CA LEU A 320 19.49 10.71 -9.55
C LEU A 320 20.73 10.65 -10.43
N PHE A 321 21.90 10.91 -9.86
CA PHE A 321 23.17 10.86 -10.59
C PHE A 321 23.39 9.49 -11.23
N LYS A 322 23.27 8.40 -10.45
CA LYS A 322 23.41 7.03 -10.95
C LYS A 322 22.42 6.72 -12.08
N ALA A 323 21.15 7.12 -11.90
CA ALA A 323 20.08 6.86 -12.86
C ALA A 323 20.24 7.66 -14.17
N THR A 324 20.81 8.86 -14.13
CA THR A 324 21.09 9.64 -15.36
C THR A 324 22.22 9.05 -16.20
N GLY A 325 23.14 8.28 -15.59
CA GLY A 325 24.34 7.78 -16.24
C GLY A 325 25.34 8.87 -16.67
N LEU A 326 25.19 10.11 -16.19
CA LEU A 326 25.99 11.28 -16.60
C LEU A 326 27.35 11.36 -15.88
N TYR A 327 28.07 10.24 -15.75
CA TYR A 327 29.36 10.18 -15.04
C TYR A 327 30.43 11.11 -15.62
N GLU A 328 30.33 11.45 -16.91
CA GLU A 328 31.38 12.19 -17.66
C GLU A 328 31.05 13.66 -17.94
N ARG A 329 29.79 14.10 -17.78
CA ARG A 329 29.36 15.44 -18.26
C ARG A 329 29.43 16.56 -17.22
N GLY A 330 29.75 16.22 -15.96
CA GLY A 330 29.59 17.15 -14.83
C GLY A 330 28.11 17.42 -14.60
N LEU A 331 27.60 17.07 -13.41
CA LEU A 331 26.23 17.43 -13.09
C LEU A 331 26.13 18.91 -12.74
N GLU A 332 25.11 19.57 -13.27
CA GLU A 332 24.61 20.82 -12.70
C GLU A 332 24.04 20.54 -11.30
N GLU A 333 24.91 20.59 -10.28
CA GLU A 333 24.57 20.21 -8.90
C GLU A 333 23.33 20.95 -8.39
N GLU A 334 23.19 22.24 -8.70
CA GLU A 334 22.03 23.05 -8.32
C GLU A 334 20.74 22.58 -9.00
N SER A 335 20.78 22.25 -10.29
CA SER A 335 19.62 21.73 -11.03
C SER A 335 19.22 20.36 -10.48
N CYS A 336 20.18 19.48 -10.21
CA CYS A 336 19.92 18.16 -9.61
C CYS A 336 19.27 18.28 -8.22
N LYS A 337 19.77 19.20 -7.38
CA LYS A 337 19.17 19.48 -6.07
C LYS A 337 17.71 19.93 -6.21
N LYS A 338 17.45 20.89 -7.12
CA LYS A 338 16.07 21.35 -7.41
C LYS A 338 15.16 20.22 -7.89
N ILE A 339 15.66 19.30 -8.72
CA ILE A 339 14.90 18.13 -9.17
C ILE A 339 14.53 17.24 -7.99
N VAL A 340 15.52 16.89 -7.15
CA VAL A 340 15.31 16.03 -5.98
C VAL A 340 14.31 16.65 -4.99
N ASP A 341 14.44 17.95 -4.72
CA ASP A 341 13.53 18.71 -3.86
C ASP A 341 12.10 18.70 -4.42
N MET A 342 11.96 18.97 -5.73
CA MET A 342 10.67 18.96 -6.44
C MET A 342 10.02 17.57 -6.46
N LEU A 343 10.82 16.51 -6.56
CA LEU A 343 10.34 15.12 -6.51
C LEU A 343 10.10 14.64 -5.06
N GLY A 344 10.36 15.48 -4.06
CA GLY A 344 10.20 15.19 -2.64
C GLY A 344 11.03 13.99 -2.17
N CYS A 345 12.16 13.72 -2.81
CA CYS A 345 13.06 12.62 -2.46
C CYS A 345 12.37 11.22 -2.44
N ILE A 346 11.32 11.02 -3.25
CA ILE A 346 10.70 9.69 -3.43
C ILE A 346 11.57 8.87 -4.39
N PRO A 347 12.15 7.73 -3.96
CA PRO A 347 13.10 6.96 -4.78
C PRO A 347 12.56 6.63 -6.17
N LEU A 348 11.31 6.16 -6.27
CA LEU A 348 10.70 5.81 -7.54
C LEU A 348 10.57 7.02 -8.49
N ALA A 349 10.21 8.19 -7.97
CA ALA A 349 10.08 9.40 -8.79
C ALA A 349 11.46 9.89 -9.27
N VAL A 350 12.48 9.79 -8.40
CA VAL A 350 13.87 10.15 -8.70
C VAL A 350 14.47 9.22 -9.76
N ASP A 351 14.27 7.91 -9.62
CA ASP A 351 14.71 6.90 -10.59
C ASP A 351 14.07 7.14 -11.97
N MET A 352 12.74 7.40 -12.01
CA MET A 352 12.03 7.75 -13.23
C MET A 352 12.57 9.02 -13.91
N ALA A 353 12.92 10.05 -13.13
CA ALA A 353 13.50 11.27 -13.65
C ALA A 353 14.89 11.02 -14.27
N GLY A 354 15.72 10.25 -13.59
CA GLY A 354 17.03 9.81 -14.09
C GLY A 354 16.91 9.01 -15.38
N ALA A 355 16.00 8.02 -15.41
CA ALA A 355 15.73 7.20 -16.58
C ALA A 355 15.24 8.03 -17.78
N TYR A 356 14.37 9.02 -17.56
CA TYR A 356 13.94 9.95 -18.60
C TYR A 356 15.13 10.73 -19.17
N MET A 357 15.94 11.35 -18.31
CA MET A 357 17.09 12.16 -18.74
C MET A 357 18.12 11.31 -19.48
N GLN A 358 18.40 10.10 -18.99
CA GLN A 358 19.29 9.15 -19.65
C GLN A 358 18.79 8.77 -21.05
N THR A 359 17.49 8.44 -21.17
CA THR A 359 16.91 7.96 -22.44
C THR A 359 16.80 9.06 -23.49
N THR A 360 16.48 10.28 -23.05
CA THR A 360 16.23 11.42 -23.96
C THR A 360 17.47 12.29 -24.19
N GLY A 361 18.52 12.11 -23.39
CA GLY A 361 19.68 13.01 -23.35
C GLY A 361 19.36 14.40 -22.78
N SER A 362 18.21 14.56 -22.11
CA SER A 362 17.79 15.83 -21.52
C SER A 362 18.70 16.24 -20.36
N SER A 363 19.11 17.51 -20.34
CA SER A 363 19.88 18.06 -19.20
C SER A 363 18.98 18.26 -17.97
N PRO A 364 19.55 18.33 -16.75
CA PRO A 364 18.78 18.64 -15.54
C PRO A 364 17.93 19.92 -15.66
N ALA A 365 18.47 21.01 -16.24
CA ALA A 365 17.71 22.23 -16.46
C ALA A 365 16.52 22.04 -17.43
N GLN A 366 16.71 21.30 -18.52
CA GLN A 366 15.62 20.99 -19.47
C GLN A 366 14.54 20.13 -18.83
N TYR A 367 14.93 19.16 -17.99
CA TYR A 367 14.00 18.33 -17.25
C TYR A 367 13.17 19.17 -16.28
N LEU A 368 13.78 20.10 -15.55
CA LEU A 368 13.07 21.02 -14.65
C LEU A 368 12.01 21.85 -15.39
N GLU A 369 12.37 22.41 -16.54
CA GLU A 369 11.43 23.18 -17.35
C GLU A 369 10.26 22.31 -17.81
N LEU A 370 10.54 21.10 -18.30
CA LEU A 370 9.51 20.18 -18.74
C LEU A 370 8.62 19.73 -17.58
N PHE A 371 9.20 19.42 -16.42
CA PHE A 371 8.45 18.96 -15.26
C PHE A 371 7.44 20.00 -14.78
N SER A 372 7.80 21.28 -14.79
CA SER A 372 6.88 22.36 -14.43
C SER A 372 5.61 22.42 -15.29
N LYS A 373 5.68 21.91 -16.53
CA LYS A 373 4.57 21.91 -17.50
C LYS A 373 3.84 20.57 -17.57
N GLU A 374 4.57 19.46 -17.37
CA GLU A 374 4.15 18.11 -17.76
C GLU A 374 4.31 17.08 -16.63
N CYS A 375 4.34 17.52 -15.37
CA CYS A 375 4.50 16.67 -14.17
C CYS A 375 3.66 15.38 -14.22
N LYS A 376 2.34 15.50 -14.44
CA LYS A 376 1.43 14.35 -14.55
C LYS A 376 1.88 13.34 -15.60
N ARG A 377 2.30 13.81 -16.78
CA ARG A 377 2.71 12.95 -17.88
C ARG A 377 4.01 12.23 -17.55
N LEU A 378 5.00 12.95 -17.01
CA LEU A 378 6.29 12.36 -16.63
C LEU A 378 6.15 11.30 -15.53
N LEU A 379 5.36 11.59 -14.49
CA LEU A 379 5.18 10.68 -13.36
C LEU A 379 4.17 9.55 -13.61
N SER A 380 3.49 9.56 -14.76
CA SER A 380 2.58 8.51 -15.21
C SER A 380 3.11 7.68 -16.38
N ASP A 381 4.23 8.06 -16.99
CA ASP A 381 4.78 7.35 -18.16
C ASP A 381 5.52 6.07 -17.74
N SER A 382 4.92 4.92 -18.05
CA SER A 382 5.46 3.61 -17.72
C SER A 382 6.76 3.27 -18.46
N LYS A 383 7.10 3.99 -19.53
CA LYS A 383 8.37 3.79 -20.27
C LYS A 383 9.59 4.01 -19.38
N TYR A 384 9.47 4.90 -18.39
CA TYR A 384 10.57 5.27 -17.50
C TYR A 384 10.44 4.64 -16.11
N ALA A 385 9.39 3.85 -15.85
CA ALA A 385 9.22 3.10 -14.61
C ALA A 385 10.05 1.80 -14.55
N GLY A 386 10.58 1.36 -15.70
CA GLY A 386 10.96 -0.03 -15.95
C GLY A 386 12.44 -0.37 -15.96
N ILE A 387 13.34 0.45 -15.39
CA ILE A 387 14.72 -0.02 -15.14
C ILE A 387 14.79 -0.84 -13.83
N SER A 388 13.75 -0.79 -13.00
CA SER A 388 13.49 -1.76 -11.94
C SER A 388 12.28 -2.62 -12.30
N ASP A 389 12.30 -3.93 -12.01
CA ASP A 389 11.19 -4.88 -12.29
C ASP A 389 9.88 -4.57 -11.52
N TYR A 390 9.77 -3.38 -10.93
CA TYR A 390 8.63 -2.94 -10.15
C TYR A 390 7.40 -2.63 -11.01
N GLY A 391 7.58 -2.24 -12.29
CA GLY A 391 6.50 -2.10 -13.28
C GLY A 391 5.45 -1.01 -13.02
N TYR A 392 5.57 -0.26 -11.92
CA TYR A 392 4.68 0.84 -11.56
C TYR A 392 5.38 2.20 -11.63
N THR A 393 4.66 3.20 -12.10
CA THR A 393 5.06 4.60 -12.05
C THR A 393 4.80 5.21 -10.67
N ALA A 394 5.38 6.37 -10.37
CA ALA A 394 5.10 7.09 -9.12
C ALA A 394 3.60 7.38 -8.96
N TYR A 395 2.95 7.94 -9.99
CA TYR A 395 1.50 8.19 -9.97
C TYR A 395 0.70 6.89 -9.95
N GLY A 396 1.14 5.87 -10.69
CA GLY A 396 0.48 4.56 -10.72
C GLY A 396 0.48 3.85 -9.36
N ALA A 397 1.54 3.99 -8.58
CA ALA A 397 1.62 3.42 -7.23
C ALA A 397 0.61 4.04 -6.27
N TRP A 398 0.28 5.33 -6.41
CA TRP A 398 -0.74 5.99 -5.61
C TRP A 398 -2.13 5.76 -6.19
N GLU A 399 -2.25 5.67 -7.52
CA GLU A 399 -3.50 5.40 -8.23
C GLU A 399 -4.15 4.09 -7.79
N ILE A 400 -3.37 3.03 -7.65
CA ILE A 400 -3.85 1.74 -7.12
C ILE A 400 -4.46 1.89 -5.72
N SER A 401 -3.87 2.76 -4.89
CA SER A 401 -4.38 3.02 -3.54
C SER A 401 -5.71 3.76 -3.61
N MET A 402 -5.81 4.80 -4.47
CA MET A 402 -7.05 5.54 -4.65
C MET A 402 -8.17 4.66 -5.21
N GLN A 403 -7.90 3.88 -6.26
CA GLN A 403 -8.90 3.01 -6.88
C GLN A 403 -9.49 2.03 -5.86
N ARG A 404 -8.68 1.52 -4.92
CA ARG A 404 -9.17 0.67 -3.83
C ARG A 404 -10.12 1.43 -2.89
N ILE A 405 -9.81 2.67 -2.55
CA ILE A 405 -10.68 3.52 -1.73
C ILE A 405 -11.98 3.82 -2.48
N GLU A 406 -11.90 4.21 -3.75
CA GLU A 406 -13.06 4.55 -4.57
C GLU A 406 -13.98 3.34 -4.80
N LEU A 407 -13.41 2.17 -5.11
CA LEU A 407 -14.18 0.92 -5.23
C LEU A 407 -14.91 0.57 -3.94
N LYS A 408 -14.28 0.76 -2.78
CA LYS A 408 -14.96 0.60 -1.48
C LYS A 408 -16.06 1.65 -1.30
N ALA A 409 -15.80 2.90 -1.68
CA ALA A 409 -16.74 4.00 -1.53
C ALA A 409 -18.03 3.82 -2.35
N LEU A 410 -18.00 3.04 -3.44
CA LEU A 410 -19.19 2.66 -4.21
C LEU A 410 -20.19 1.84 -3.41
N ASN A 411 -19.75 1.12 -2.38
CA ASN A 411 -20.63 0.38 -1.49
C ASN A 411 -21.09 1.29 -0.35
N GLU A 412 -22.41 1.48 -0.24
CA GLU A 412 -23.05 2.33 0.77
C GLU A 412 -22.72 1.95 2.22
N GLN A 413 -22.35 0.70 2.47
CA GLN A 413 -21.95 0.21 3.79
C GLN A 413 -20.54 0.68 4.20
N HIS A 414 -19.72 1.15 3.26
CA HIS A 414 -18.36 1.62 3.50
C HIS A 414 -18.29 3.14 3.65
N THR A 415 -18.98 3.67 4.66
CA THR A 415 -19.03 5.10 4.99
C THR A 415 -17.64 5.72 5.20
N GLY A 416 -16.69 4.94 5.75
CA GLY A 416 -15.29 5.36 5.89
C GLY A 416 -14.61 5.65 4.56
N ALA A 417 -14.78 4.80 3.55
CA ALA A 417 -14.17 5.05 2.23
C ALA A 417 -14.78 6.26 1.53
N GLN A 418 -16.09 6.48 1.67
CA GLN A 418 -16.76 7.68 1.18
C GLN A 418 -16.23 8.95 1.88
N SER A 419 -16.07 8.88 3.20
CA SER A 419 -15.47 9.96 4.00
C SER A 419 -14.03 10.26 3.55
N ALA A 420 -13.22 9.23 3.31
CA ALA A 420 -11.84 9.35 2.83
C ALA A 420 -11.75 10.17 1.53
N VAL A 421 -12.59 9.86 0.53
CA VAL A 421 -12.62 10.60 -0.74
C VAL A 421 -12.97 12.08 -0.52
N LYS A 422 -13.99 12.36 0.31
CA LYS A 422 -14.43 13.72 0.62
C LYS A 422 -13.33 14.53 1.31
N ILE A 423 -12.71 13.94 2.34
CA ILE A 423 -11.62 14.56 3.09
C ILE A 423 -10.47 14.88 2.14
N LEU A 424 -10.02 13.88 1.35
CA LEU A 424 -8.88 14.02 0.46
C LEU A 424 -9.07 15.13 -0.57
N ASN A 425 -10.26 15.23 -1.18
CA ASN A 425 -10.59 16.27 -2.15
C ASN A 425 -10.55 17.68 -1.55
N ILE A 426 -10.95 17.83 -0.28
CA ILE A 426 -10.92 19.12 0.42
C ILE A 426 -9.49 19.52 0.77
N ILE A 427 -8.74 18.61 1.41
CA ILE A 427 -7.39 18.91 1.88
C ILE A 427 -6.39 19.09 0.72
N ALA A 428 -6.72 18.63 -0.49
CA ALA A 428 -5.95 18.86 -1.70
C ALA A 428 -5.84 20.33 -2.15
N PHE A 429 -6.68 21.21 -1.60
CA PHE A 429 -6.66 22.66 -1.84
C PHE A 429 -6.25 23.46 -0.60
N LEU A 430 -5.71 22.79 0.41
CA LEU A 430 -5.10 23.39 1.58
C LEU A 430 -3.58 23.25 1.50
N HIS A 431 -2.84 23.93 2.38
CA HIS A 431 -1.40 23.64 2.52
C HIS A 431 -1.19 22.17 2.92
N HIS A 432 -0.19 21.49 2.33
CA HIS A 432 0.01 20.05 2.48
C HIS A 432 0.59 19.61 3.83
N LEU A 433 1.10 20.55 4.63
CA LEU A 433 1.56 20.32 6.00
C LEU A 433 0.56 20.87 7.00
N ASP A 434 0.38 20.12 8.09
CA ASP A 434 -0.26 20.53 9.34
C ASP A 434 -1.71 21.02 9.20
N VAL A 435 -2.48 20.41 8.30
CA VAL A 435 -3.91 20.67 8.12
C VAL A 435 -4.68 20.38 9.42
N PRO A 436 -5.30 21.38 10.07
CA PRO A 436 -6.03 21.16 11.31
C PRO A 436 -7.31 20.36 11.05
N LEU A 437 -7.47 19.19 11.68
CA LEU A 437 -8.66 18.35 11.53
C LEU A 437 -9.94 19.03 12.03
N ASP A 438 -9.80 19.97 12.96
CA ASP A 438 -10.89 20.78 13.51
C ASP A 438 -11.68 21.54 12.44
N ILE A 439 -11.11 21.77 11.25
CA ILE A 439 -11.81 22.41 10.12
C ILE A 439 -13.15 21.74 9.82
N PHE A 440 -13.19 20.39 9.80
CA PHE A 440 -14.38 19.63 9.46
C PHE A 440 -15.43 19.67 10.57
N LYS A 441 -14.98 19.46 11.82
CA LYS A 441 -15.86 19.50 12.99
C LYS A 441 -16.47 20.89 13.18
N ARG A 442 -15.66 21.95 13.09
CA ARG A 442 -16.12 23.33 13.20
C ARG A 442 -17.13 23.65 12.10
N ALA A 443 -16.85 23.28 10.85
CA ALA A 443 -17.80 23.51 9.76
C ALA A 443 -19.15 22.80 10.00
N ALA A 444 -19.14 21.55 10.47
CA ALA A 444 -20.36 20.81 10.77
C ALA A 444 -21.18 21.46 11.90
N VAL A 445 -20.53 21.87 12.99
CA VAL A 445 -21.18 22.54 14.12
C VAL A 445 -21.77 23.89 13.69
N ASN A 446 -21.02 24.69 12.93
CA ASN A 446 -21.44 26.01 12.48
C ASN A 446 -22.61 25.95 11.49
N TYR A 447 -22.59 24.94 10.61
CA TYR A 447 -23.70 24.66 9.70
C TYR A 447 -25.00 24.35 10.44
N LYS A 448 -24.92 23.54 11.51
CA LYS A 448 -26.09 23.21 12.34
C LYS A 448 -26.59 24.41 13.16
N ALA A 449 -25.68 25.22 13.67
CA ALA A 449 -26.01 26.41 14.47
C ALA A 449 -26.62 27.56 13.67
N ASN A 450 -26.74 27.43 12.33
CA ASN A 450 -27.16 28.51 11.42
C ASN A 450 -26.23 29.73 11.43
N ASN A 451 -24.96 29.56 11.82
CA ASN A 451 -23.98 30.66 11.87
C ASN A 451 -23.45 31.07 10.48
N VAL A 452 -23.99 30.50 9.41
CA VAL A 452 -23.47 30.56 8.03
C VAL A 452 -24.56 30.80 6.98
N ASP A 453 -25.66 31.49 7.35
CA ASP A 453 -26.87 31.64 6.53
C ASP A 453 -26.62 32.10 5.08
N ASN A 454 -25.61 32.95 4.85
CA ASN A 454 -25.27 33.47 3.52
C ASN A 454 -24.60 32.44 2.58
N ILE A 455 -23.98 31.38 3.13
CA ILE A 455 -23.25 30.36 2.36
C ILE A 455 -23.86 28.96 2.50
N ARG A 456 -24.85 28.80 3.40
CA ARG A 456 -25.50 27.53 3.70
C ARG A 456 -26.07 26.83 2.48
N ASN A 457 -26.72 27.58 1.59
CA ASN A 457 -27.37 27.04 0.39
C ASN A 457 -26.35 26.54 -0.65
N ALA A 458 -25.10 27.00 -0.59
CA ALA A 458 -24.02 26.54 -1.47
C ALA A 458 -23.30 25.31 -0.91
N LEU A 459 -23.36 25.08 0.41
CA LEU A 459 -22.69 23.97 1.06
C LEU A 459 -23.55 22.70 1.04
N ARG A 460 -22.99 21.64 0.43
CA ARG A 460 -23.59 20.31 0.40
C ARG A 460 -23.44 19.62 1.76
N PRO A 461 -24.54 19.26 2.46
CA PRO A 461 -24.48 18.60 3.78
C PRO A 461 -23.66 17.33 3.79
N GLU A 462 -23.56 16.64 2.65
CA GLU A 462 -22.82 15.39 2.50
C GLU A 462 -21.31 15.55 2.73
N LEU A 463 -20.77 16.77 2.65
CA LEU A 463 -19.35 17.09 2.91
C LEU A 463 -19.02 17.23 4.40
N LEU A 464 -20.04 17.46 5.25
CA LEU A 464 -19.87 17.83 6.65
C LEU A 464 -19.79 16.64 7.61
N HIS A 465 -19.85 15.41 7.11
CA HIS A 465 -19.82 14.18 7.93
C HIS A 465 -20.86 14.24 9.06
N LEU A 466 -22.13 14.37 8.68
CA LEU A 466 -23.24 14.46 9.64
C LEU A 466 -23.89 13.10 9.90
N ASP A 467 -24.31 12.86 11.13
CA ASP A 467 -25.13 11.71 11.52
C ASP A 467 -26.61 11.88 11.09
N GLY A 468 -27.44 10.87 11.34
CA GLY A 468 -28.87 10.91 11.01
C GLY A 468 -29.67 12.01 11.74
N SER A 469 -29.09 12.66 12.76
CA SER A 469 -29.66 13.80 13.49
C SER A 469 -29.04 15.14 13.07
N GLY A 470 -28.21 15.13 12.02
CA GLY A 470 -27.50 16.31 11.50
C GLY A 470 -26.36 16.79 12.42
N ASN A 471 -25.88 16.00 13.38
CA ASN A 471 -24.73 16.35 14.22
C ASN A 471 -23.42 15.85 13.59
N TRP A 472 -22.29 16.38 14.03
CA TRP A 472 -20.97 15.88 13.69
C TRP A 472 -20.79 14.38 14.01
N ASP A 473 -20.58 13.57 12.97
CA ASP A 473 -20.27 12.15 13.08
C ASP A 473 -18.75 11.93 13.13
N GLN A 474 -18.22 11.99 14.35
CA GLN A 474 -16.79 11.74 14.61
C GLN A 474 -16.37 10.32 14.18
N TYR A 475 -17.25 9.33 14.26
CA TYR A 475 -16.91 7.95 13.94
C TYR A 475 -16.70 7.78 12.44
N SER A 476 -17.64 8.27 11.61
CA SER A 476 -17.52 8.25 10.15
C SER A 476 -16.30 9.02 9.68
N PHE A 477 -16.06 10.22 10.24
CA PHE A 477 -14.87 11.01 9.92
C PHE A 477 -13.57 10.28 10.26
N ASN A 478 -13.46 9.74 11.48
CA ASN A 478 -12.27 8.98 11.90
C ASN A 478 -12.06 7.74 11.02
N SER A 479 -13.14 7.08 10.60
CA SER A 479 -13.09 5.96 9.67
C SER A 479 -12.49 6.38 8.32
N GLY A 480 -12.85 7.55 7.79
CA GLY A 480 -12.23 8.12 6.60
C GLY A 480 -10.75 8.45 6.75
N ILE A 481 -10.36 9.03 7.89
CA ILE A 481 -8.95 9.26 8.22
C ILE A 481 -8.17 7.93 8.28
N GLN A 482 -8.74 6.91 8.92
CA GLN A 482 -8.09 5.59 8.99
C GLN A 482 -7.94 4.94 7.62
N GLU A 483 -8.91 5.09 6.73
CA GLU A 483 -8.82 4.57 5.36
C GLU A 483 -7.64 5.24 4.61
N LEU A 484 -7.51 6.56 4.68
CA LEU A 484 -6.38 7.29 4.06
C LEU A 484 -5.02 6.91 4.68
N LEU A 485 -4.94 6.75 6.01
CA LEU A 485 -3.75 6.30 6.72
C LEU A 485 -3.37 4.85 6.37
N SER A 486 -4.35 3.99 6.08
CA SER A 486 -4.11 2.59 5.70
C SER A 486 -3.35 2.43 4.38
N PHE A 487 -3.33 3.49 3.56
CA PHE A 487 -2.54 3.56 2.33
C PHE A 487 -1.32 4.49 2.44
N SER A 488 -1.05 5.06 3.62
CA SER A 488 0.00 6.06 3.85
C SER A 488 -0.08 7.28 2.91
N LEU A 489 -1.29 7.63 2.44
CA LEU A 489 -1.51 8.83 1.60
C LEU A 489 -1.41 10.12 2.42
N ILE A 490 -1.72 10.01 3.71
CA ILE A 490 -1.59 11.08 4.71
C ILE A 490 -0.82 10.55 5.92
N GLN A 491 -0.33 11.49 6.74
CA GLN A 491 0.29 11.27 8.03
C GLN A 491 -0.44 12.11 9.08
N ARG A 492 -0.55 11.60 10.31
CA ARG A 492 -1.17 12.33 11.42
C ARG A 492 -0.09 12.93 12.31
N GLY A 493 -0.20 14.21 12.62
CA GLY A 493 0.67 14.91 13.55
C GLY A 493 0.53 14.36 14.98
N ILE A 494 1.62 14.43 15.74
CA ILE A 494 1.70 13.86 17.10
C ILE A 494 1.03 14.77 18.15
N VAL A 495 1.09 16.09 17.96
CA VAL A 495 0.81 17.07 19.02
C VAL A 495 -0.51 17.84 18.84
N HIS A 496 -0.97 18.07 17.60
CA HIS A 496 -2.03 19.05 17.33
C HIS A 496 -3.22 18.53 16.50
N ASP A 497 -3.41 17.21 16.44
CA ASP A 497 -4.44 16.58 15.61
C ASP A 497 -4.49 17.15 14.17
N THR A 498 -3.32 17.22 13.55
CA THR A 498 -3.14 17.73 12.19
C THR A 498 -2.93 16.58 11.21
N LEU A 499 -3.20 16.85 9.93
CA LEU A 499 -2.80 15.98 8.82
C LEU A 499 -1.72 16.64 7.97
N SER A 500 -0.76 15.83 7.59
CA SER A 500 0.23 16.19 6.57
C SER A 500 0.17 15.17 5.45
N MET A 501 0.57 15.58 4.25
CA MET A 501 0.76 14.68 3.13
C MET A 501 2.02 15.05 2.36
N HIS A 502 2.53 14.08 1.62
CA HIS A 502 3.68 14.30 0.78
C HIS A 502 3.35 15.31 -0.35
N PRO A 503 4.23 16.29 -0.66
CA PRO A 503 3.97 17.31 -1.68
C PRO A 503 3.59 16.75 -3.06
N LEU A 504 4.28 15.71 -3.54
CA LEU A 504 3.89 15.08 -4.81
C LEU A 504 2.53 14.35 -4.75
N VAL A 505 2.16 13.76 -3.61
CA VAL A 505 0.83 13.17 -3.43
C VAL A 505 -0.21 14.29 -3.47
N HIS A 506 0.09 15.44 -2.86
CA HIS A 506 -0.77 16.62 -2.90
C HIS A 506 -1.02 17.14 -4.31
N VAL A 507 0.01 17.18 -5.17
CA VAL A 507 -0.11 17.55 -6.58
C VAL A 507 -0.91 16.50 -7.35
N TRP A 508 -0.56 15.22 -7.17
CA TRP A 508 -1.21 14.08 -7.80
C TRP A 508 -2.71 13.98 -7.51
N ILE A 509 -3.16 14.35 -6.30
CA ILE A 509 -4.60 14.41 -5.99
C ILE A 509 -5.27 15.43 -6.90
N LYS A 510 -4.71 16.64 -7.05
CA LYS A 510 -5.30 17.68 -7.90
C LYS A 510 -5.30 17.29 -9.39
N ASP A 511 -4.20 16.70 -9.86
CA ASP A 511 -4.05 16.24 -11.25
C ASP A 511 -5.09 15.19 -11.69
N ARG A 512 -5.75 14.52 -10.74
CA ARG A 512 -6.76 13.49 -10.98
C ARG A 512 -8.19 14.04 -11.02
N LEU A 513 -8.41 15.24 -10.49
CA LEU A 513 -9.76 15.78 -10.33
C LEU A 513 -10.32 16.14 -11.71
N GLN A 514 -11.51 15.63 -12.01
CA GLN A 514 -12.20 15.94 -13.26
C GLN A 514 -12.74 17.37 -13.30
N ASP A 515 -13.31 17.84 -12.19
CA ASP A 515 -13.85 19.19 -12.03
C ASP A 515 -13.10 19.92 -10.92
N ILE A 516 -11.95 20.50 -11.28
CA ILE A 516 -11.08 21.19 -10.34
C ILE A 516 -11.75 22.43 -9.74
N HIS A 517 -12.62 23.11 -10.49
CA HIS A 517 -13.33 24.31 -10.04
C HIS A 517 -14.36 23.96 -8.96
N ALA A 518 -15.17 22.93 -9.19
CA ALA A 518 -16.14 22.48 -8.18
C ALA A 518 -15.43 22.00 -6.91
N LYS A 519 -14.34 21.24 -7.03
CA LYS A 519 -13.60 20.74 -5.85
C LYS A 519 -12.88 21.84 -5.08
N TYR A 520 -12.32 22.83 -5.79
CA TYR A 520 -11.82 24.04 -5.17
C TYR A 520 -12.94 24.76 -4.39
N GLN A 521 -14.13 24.91 -4.99
CA GLN A 521 -15.28 25.53 -4.34
C GLN A 521 -15.76 24.76 -3.09
N GLU A 522 -15.80 23.43 -3.13
CA GLU A 522 -16.12 22.59 -1.96
C GLU A 522 -15.13 22.85 -0.80
N ALA A 523 -13.82 22.86 -1.09
CA ALA A 523 -12.79 23.16 -0.09
C ALA A 523 -12.91 24.59 0.46
N THR A 524 -13.26 25.53 -0.42
CA THR A 524 -13.47 26.93 -0.07
C THR A 524 -14.64 27.09 0.91
N LEU A 525 -15.77 26.44 0.63
CA LEU A 525 -16.95 26.46 1.50
C LEU A 525 -16.64 25.80 2.85
N MET A 526 -15.86 24.72 2.86
CA MET A 526 -15.41 24.08 4.10
C MET A 526 -14.58 25.05 4.97
N LEU A 527 -13.58 25.74 4.38
CA LEU A 527 -12.79 26.76 5.07
C LEU A 527 -13.67 27.86 5.66
N CYS A 528 -14.55 28.45 4.84
CA CYS A 528 -15.41 29.56 5.26
C CYS A 528 -16.36 29.14 6.38
N THR A 529 -16.95 27.95 6.27
CA THR A 529 -17.91 27.43 7.26
C THR A 529 -17.24 27.10 8.59
N SER A 530 -15.93 26.76 8.58
CA SER A 530 -15.19 26.42 9.79
C SER A 530 -14.87 27.61 10.71
N VAL A 531 -15.04 28.86 10.23
CA VAL A 531 -14.69 30.09 10.95
C VAL A 531 -15.98 30.79 11.40
N VAL A 532 -16.13 31.01 12.72
CA VAL A 532 -17.18 31.87 13.30
C VAL A 532 -16.57 33.20 13.74
N VAL A 533 -17.38 34.25 13.82
CA VAL A 533 -16.98 35.61 14.21
C VAL A 533 -17.10 35.83 15.73
N ASP A 534 -17.13 34.76 16.52
CA ASP A 534 -17.19 34.87 17.99
C ASP A 534 -15.76 35.03 18.54
N ASN A 535 -15.50 36.11 19.26
CA ASN A 535 -14.16 36.51 19.70
C ASN A 535 -13.72 35.73 20.96
N LEU A 536 -13.54 34.40 20.86
CA LEU A 536 -12.99 33.57 21.93
C LEU A 536 -11.49 33.32 21.73
N ALA A 537 -10.74 33.24 22.84
CA ALA A 537 -9.30 32.97 22.79
C ALA A 537 -8.94 31.63 22.08
N SER A 538 -9.82 30.63 22.16
CA SER A 538 -9.67 29.35 21.45
C SER A 538 -9.81 29.47 19.93
N ASP A 539 -10.50 30.50 19.44
CA ASP A 539 -10.69 30.73 18.01
C ASP A 539 -9.46 31.40 17.39
N TYR A 540 -8.73 32.21 18.15
CA TYR A 540 -7.49 32.83 17.69
C TYR A 540 -6.41 31.81 17.32
N ALA A 541 -6.15 30.82 18.18
CA ALA A 541 -5.17 29.77 17.91
C ALA A 541 -5.54 28.96 16.65
N TYR A 542 -6.83 28.68 16.48
CA TYR A 542 -7.34 28.02 15.28
C TYR A 542 -7.15 28.89 14.03
N TRP A 543 -7.48 30.18 14.07
CA TRP A 543 -7.29 31.08 12.92
C TRP A 543 -5.83 31.21 12.51
N LEU A 544 -4.90 31.29 13.47
CA LEU A 544 -3.47 31.27 13.18
C LEU A 544 -3.05 29.98 12.47
N SER A 545 -3.57 28.82 12.90
CA SER A 545 -3.29 27.54 12.22
C SER A 545 -3.81 27.50 10.77
N LEU A 546 -4.82 28.29 10.42
CA LEU A 546 -5.35 28.37 9.07
C LEU A 546 -4.53 29.24 8.10
N VAL A 547 -3.67 30.12 8.60
CA VAL A 547 -2.94 31.09 7.76
C VAL A 547 -2.14 30.44 6.61
N PRO A 548 -1.35 29.37 6.84
CA PRO A 548 -0.64 28.70 5.75
C PRO A 548 -1.59 28.10 4.71
N HIS A 549 -2.72 27.54 5.16
CA HIS A 549 -3.71 26.95 4.28
C HIS A 549 -4.45 27.99 3.44
N LEU A 550 -4.79 29.15 4.02
CA LEU A 550 -5.41 30.26 3.27
C LEU A 550 -4.47 30.82 2.20
N LYS A 551 -3.17 30.97 2.51
CA LYS A 551 -2.16 31.39 1.53
C LYS A 551 -2.02 30.40 0.38
N ALA A 552 -1.92 29.11 0.69
CA ALA A 552 -1.84 28.06 -0.33
C ALA A 552 -3.12 28.02 -1.17
N HIS A 553 -4.28 28.10 -0.53
CA HIS A 553 -5.59 28.10 -1.18
C HIS A 553 -5.73 29.25 -2.19
N GLU A 554 -5.35 30.48 -1.82
CA GLU A 554 -5.36 31.63 -2.73
C GLU A 554 -4.38 31.43 -3.90
N GLY A 555 -3.18 30.88 -3.65
CA GLY A 555 -2.24 30.54 -4.72
C GLY A 555 -2.81 29.51 -5.72
N TYR A 556 -3.63 28.56 -5.26
CA TYR A 556 -4.35 27.64 -6.16
C TYR A 556 -5.42 28.36 -6.97
N ARG A 557 -6.12 29.36 -6.40
CA ARG A 557 -7.09 30.18 -7.15
C ARG A 557 -6.45 30.81 -8.38
N GLU A 558 -5.28 31.42 -8.17
CA GLU A 558 -4.51 32.10 -9.22
C GLU A 558 -4.01 31.10 -10.26
N SER A 559 -3.41 29.99 -9.80
CA SER A 559 -2.86 28.93 -10.67
C SER A 559 -3.91 28.30 -11.59
N TYR A 560 -5.16 28.20 -11.15
CA TYR A 560 -6.26 27.61 -11.91
C TYR A 560 -7.20 28.65 -12.55
N GLY A 561 -6.87 29.95 -12.49
CA GLY A 561 -7.68 31.01 -13.11
C GLY A 561 -9.12 31.09 -12.60
N ILE A 562 -9.35 30.74 -11.33
CA ILE A 562 -10.70 30.65 -10.75
C ILE A 562 -11.15 32.05 -10.34
N GLN A 563 -12.34 32.50 -10.79
CA GLN A 563 -12.92 33.74 -10.29
C GLN A 563 -13.32 33.56 -8.82
N GLY A 564 -12.90 34.52 -7.98
CA GLY A 564 -13.18 34.47 -6.55
C GLY A 564 -14.67 34.58 -6.27
N LEU A 565 -15.17 33.75 -5.35
CA LEU A 565 -16.48 33.97 -4.73
C LEU A 565 -16.37 35.14 -3.75
N GLU A 566 -17.23 36.16 -3.91
CA GLU A 566 -17.27 37.36 -3.05
C GLU A 566 -17.30 36.99 -1.54
N GLY A 567 -18.03 35.94 -1.16
CA GLY A 567 -18.13 35.45 0.22
C GLY A 567 -16.83 34.88 0.80
N VAL A 568 -15.91 34.44 -0.06
CA VAL A 568 -14.61 33.85 0.31
C VAL A 568 -13.62 34.96 0.58
N ARG A 569 -13.68 36.04 -0.20
CA ARG A 569 -12.99 37.28 0.16
C ARG A 569 -13.46 37.79 1.51
N ILE A 570 -14.74 37.70 1.87
CA ILE A 570 -15.21 38.14 3.20
C ILE A 570 -14.68 37.24 4.33
N ALA A 571 -14.70 35.91 4.17
CA ALA A 571 -14.18 34.98 5.18
C ALA A 571 -12.65 35.07 5.31
N ALA A 572 -11.92 35.10 4.19
CA ALA A 572 -10.47 35.26 4.14
C ALA A 572 -10.05 36.65 4.63
N HIS A 573 -10.72 37.73 4.22
CA HIS A 573 -10.44 39.09 4.68
C HIS A 573 -10.73 39.24 6.16
N LYS A 574 -11.68 38.51 6.76
CA LYS A 574 -11.88 38.53 8.22
C LYS A 574 -10.80 37.74 8.97
N ALA A 575 -10.43 36.54 8.50
CA ALA A 575 -9.30 35.79 9.06
C ALA A 575 -7.96 36.58 8.93
N LEU A 576 -7.76 37.29 7.81
CA LEU A 576 -6.58 38.11 7.52
C LEU A 576 -6.62 39.49 8.22
N LYS A 577 -7.78 40.10 8.42
CA LYS A 577 -7.92 41.40 9.11
C LYS A 577 -7.48 41.33 10.57
N TYR A 578 -7.61 40.17 11.22
CA TYR A 578 -7.06 39.95 12.56
C TYR A 578 -5.56 39.61 12.55
N TRP A 579 -5.00 39.15 11.42
CA TRP A 579 -3.56 38.99 11.26
C TRP A 579 -2.82 40.34 11.17
N THR A 580 -3.44 41.34 10.56
CA THR A 580 -2.90 42.71 10.44
C THR A 580 -2.97 43.54 11.73
N VAL A 581 -3.69 43.09 12.76
CA VAL A 581 -3.82 43.83 14.04
C VAL A 581 -2.72 43.46 15.02
N ASP A 582 -2.11 42.27 14.90
CA ASP A 582 -0.98 41.82 15.75
C ASP A 582 0.40 41.93 15.06
N SER A 583 0.47 42.63 13.91
CA SER A 583 1.73 42.96 13.22
C SER A 583 2.15 44.43 13.39
N TYR A 584 1.66 45.09 14.45
CA TYR A 584 2.12 46.41 14.91
C TYR A 584 2.79 46.33 16.28
#